data_AF-A0A370HNV1-F1
#
_entry.id   AF-A0A370HNV1-F1
#
_cell.length_a   1.000
_cell.length_b   1.000
_cell.length_c   1.000
_cell.angle_alpha   90.00
_cell.angle_beta   90.00
_cell.angle_gamma   90.00
#
_symmetry.space_group_name_H-M   'P 1'
#
loop_
_entity.id
_entity.type
_entity.pdbx_description
1 polymer ?
#
loop_
_entity_poly.entity_id
_entity_poly.type
_entity_poly.pdbx_seq_one_letter_code
_entity_poly.pdbx_strand_id
1 'polypeptide(L)'
;MDDELRDFLRHSLRSVWNIELLLLLSRHQGRAWTAGDLVRELRASDLVVSQGVEGLQQAGLIIAGTDGSYRYSPVTPDLDRLVQQLERVYRERPSTVTKALFSSPTDKLSTFADAFRLKKD
;
A
#
# COMPACT_ATOMS: atom_id res chain seq x y z
N MET A 1 -13.43 12.86 -2.38
CA MET A 1 -12.35 12.15 -3.06
C MET A 1 -12.58 12.30 -4.54
N ASP A 2 -11.64 12.94 -5.22
CA ASP A 2 -11.66 13.18 -6.66
C ASP A 2 -11.31 11.90 -7.44
N ASP A 3 -11.43 11.99 -8.76
CA ASP A 3 -11.22 10.85 -9.66
C ASP A 3 -9.75 10.46 -9.76
N GLU A 4 -8.83 11.44 -9.70
CA GLU A 4 -7.39 11.18 -9.72
C GLU A 4 -6.94 10.33 -8.52
N LEU A 5 -7.38 10.65 -7.30
CA LEU A 5 -7.08 9.83 -6.12
C LEU A 5 -7.77 8.46 -6.19
N ARG A 6 -8.99 8.38 -6.75
CA ARG A 6 -9.64 7.07 -6.99
C ARG A 6 -8.83 6.23 -7.96
N ASP A 7 -8.29 6.82 -9.01
CA ASP A 7 -7.52 6.13 -10.03
C ASP A 7 -6.18 5.67 -9.45
N PHE A 8 -5.50 6.54 -8.71
CA PHE A 8 -4.29 6.19 -7.97
C PHE A 8 -4.51 4.99 -7.05
N LEU A 9 -5.59 5.01 -6.25
CA LEU A 9 -5.96 3.89 -5.38
C LEU A 9 -6.11 2.61 -6.19
N ARG A 10 -6.94 2.59 -7.24
CA ARG A 10 -7.21 1.37 -8.02
C ARG A 10 -5.96 0.76 -8.69
N HIS A 11 -5.05 1.60 -9.17
CA HIS A 11 -3.87 1.12 -9.89
C HIS A 11 -2.69 0.77 -8.98
N SER A 12 -2.50 1.53 -7.90
CA SER A 12 -1.28 1.45 -7.08
C SER A 12 -1.50 0.73 -5.75
N LEU A 13 -2.74 0.66 -5.24
CA LEU A 13 -3.05 0.19 -3.90
C LEU A 13 -4.22 -0.79 -3.93
N ARG A 14 -3.93 -2.08 -3.80
CA ARG A 14 -4.94 -3.15 -3.99
C ARG A 14 -5.54 -3.71 -2.71
N SER A 15 -5.08 -3.24 -1.56
CA SER A 15 -5.56 -3.69 -0.26
C SER A 15 -5.49 -2.58 0.78
N VAL A 16 -6.26 -2.72 1.86
CA VAL A 16 -6.15 -1.83 3.03
C VAL A 16 -4.73 -1.93 3.62
N TRP A 17 -4.12 -3.10 3.61
CA TRP A 17 -2.73 -3.28 4.07
C TRP A 17 -1.71 -2.49 3.25
N ASN A 18 -1.86 -2.39 1.93
CA ASN A 18 -0.99 -1.53 1.11
C ASN A 18 -1.11 -0.06 1.53
N ILE A 19 -2.33 0.40 1.86
CA ILE A 19 -2.58 1.76 2.32
C ILE A 19 -1.89 1.98 3.67
N GLU A 20 -2.09 1.09 4.65
CA GLU A 20 -1.47 1.21 5.97
C GLU A 20 0.07 1.18 5.88
N LEU A 21 0.64 0.28 5.07
CA LEU A 21 2.08 0.21 4.84
C LEU A 21 2.61 1.51 4.23
N LEU A 22 1.95 2.01 3.17
CA LEU A 22 2.35 3.26 2.52
C LEU A 22 2.27 4.45 3.49
N LEU A 23 1.18 4.56 4.26
CA LEU A 23 0.98 5.66 5.21
C LEU A 23 1.92 5.57 6.41
N LEU A 24 2.31 4.37 6.83
CA LEU A 24 3.37 4.19 7.82
C LEU A 24 4.69 4.77 7.31
N LEU A 25 5.09 4.39 6.10
CA LEU A 25 6.34 4.86 5.48
C LEU A 25 6.30 6.38 5.22
N SER A 26 5.18 6.91 4.72
CA SER A 26 5.03 8.34 4.37
C SER A 26 5.05 9.26 5.59
N ARG A 27 4.60 8.79 6.76
CA ARG A 27 4.69 9.54 8.03
C ARG A 27 6.10 9.57 8.61
N HIS A 28 6.94 8.62 8.20
CA HIS A 28 8.31 8.45 8.69
C HIS A 28 9.35 8.54 7.55
N GLN A 29 9.26 9.59 6.72
CA GLN A 29 10.08 9.76 5.51
C GLN A 29 11.60 9.73 5.76
N GLY A 30 12.04 10.14 6.96
CA GLY A 30 13.46 10.12 7.35
C GLY A 30 13.96 8.76 7.86
N ARG A 31 13.10 7.75 7.96
CA ARG A 31 13.42 6.42 8.49
C ARG A 31 13.43 5.38 7.39
N ALA A 32 14.48 4.57 7.36
CA ALA A 32 14.52 3.34 6.61
C ALA A 32 14.00 2.17 7.47
N TRP A 33 13.24 1.26 6.86
CA TRP A 33 12.55 0.17 7.53
C TRP A 33 13.00 -1.17 6.98
N THR A 34 13.38 -2.11 7.85
CA THR A 34 13.57 -3.50 7.41
C THR A 34 12.23 -4.21 7.26
N ALA A 35 12.16 -5.31 6.50
CA ALA A 35 10.96 -6.13 6.43
C ALA A 35 10.48 -6.57 7.83
N GLY A 36 11.42 -6.93 8.73
CA GLY A 36 11.10 -7.31 10.10
C GLY A 36 10.51 -6.16 10.94
N ASP A 37 10.92 -4.91 10.70
CA ASP A 37 10.32 -3.75 11.36
C ASP A 37 8.87 -3.57 10.90
N LEU A 38 8.63 -3.69 9.59
CA LEU A 38 7.29 -3.57 9.02
C LEU A 38 6.34 -4.67 9.51
N VAL A 39 6.82 -5.92 9.59
CA VAL A 39 6.07 -7.05 10.16
C VAL A 39 5.64 -6.77 11.59
N ARG A 40 6.55 -6.26 12.44
CA ARG A 40 6.23 -5.93 13.83
C ARG A 40 5.28 -4.75 13.96
N GLU A 41 5.57 -3.66 13.24
CA GLU A 41 4.83 -2.40 13.36
C GLU A 41 3.39 -2.56 12.86
N LEU A 42 3.22 -3.21 11.71
CA LEU A 42 1.91 -3.46 11.12
C LEU A 42 1.20 -4.67 11.75
N ARG A 43 1.90 -5.48 12.56
CA ARG A 43 1.42 -6.78 13.07
C ARG A 43 0.91 -7.69 11.95
N ALA A 44 1.61 -7.64 10.81
CA ALA A 44 1.29 -8.38 9.59
C ALA A 44 2.20 -9.61 9.48
N SER A 45 1.90 -10.52 8.54
CA SER A 45 2.80 -11.63 8.22
C SER A 45 3.90 -11.18 7.24
N ASP A 46 5.00 -11.93 7.18
CA ASP A 46 6.07 -11.70 6.21
C ASP A 46 5.55 -11.68 4.76
N LEU A 47 4.58 -12.54 4.44
CA LEU A 47 3.96 -12.59 3.11
C LEU A 47 3.21 -11.30 2.77
N VAL A 48 2.44 -10.77 3.72
CA VAL A 48 1.69 -9.52 3.51
C VAL A 48 2.66 -8.35 3.32
N VAL A 49 3.74 -8.30 4.12
CA VAL A 49 4.76 -7.26 4.01
C VAL A 49 5.52 -7.36 2.70
N SER A 50 5.97 -8.55 2.30
CA SER A 50 6.75 -8.73 1.07
C SER A 50 5.95 -8.36 -0.18
N GLN A 51 4.71 -8.83 -0.29
CA GLN A 51 3.79 -8.45 -1.38
C GLN A 51 3.47 -6.95 -1.36
N GLY A 52 3.27 -6.39 -0.16
CA GLY A 52 2.99 -4.97 0.02
C GLY A 52 4.14 -4.10 -0.48
N VAL A 53 5.37 -4.42 -0.06
CA VAL A 53 6.59 -3.73 -0.45
C VAL A 53 6.85 -3.86 -1.95
N GLU A 54 6.74 -5.06 -2.51
CA GLU A 54 6.90 -5.28 -3.96
C GLU A 54 5.94 -4.40 -4.76
N GLY A 55 4.65 -4.39 -4.39
CA GLY A 55 3.64 -3.57 -5.07
C GLY A 55 3.94 -2.07 -4.97
N LEU A 56 4.36 -1.58 -3.80
CA LEU A 56 4.72 -0.17 -3.63
C LEU A 56 6.00 0.22 -4.37
N GLN A 57 6.97 -0.69 -4.51
CA GLN A 57 8.16 -0.47 -5.32
C GLN A 57 7.81 -0.39 -6.80
N GLN A 58 7.00 -1.32 -7.30
CA GLN A 58 6.53 -1.32 -8.69
C GLN A 58 5.71 -0.07 -9.02
N ALA A 59 4.93 0.44 -8.06
CA ALA A 59 4.21 1.70 -8.18
C ALA A 59 5.10 2.94 -8.04
N GLY A 60 6.40 2.79 -7.78
CA GLY A 60 7.35 3.90 -7.64
C GLY A 60 7.11 4.76 -6.40
N LEU A 61 6.52 4.22 -5.33
CA LEU A 61 6.21 4.95 -4.09
C LEU A 61 7.31 4.81 -3.04
N ILE A 62 8.07 3.72 -3.11
CA ILE A 62 9.14 3.40 -2.17
C ILE A 62 10.37 2.90 -2.92
N ILE A 63 11.52 2.94 -2.26
CA ILE A 63 12.79 2.44 -2.79
C ILE A 63 13.46 1.52 -1.77
N ALA A 64 14.14 0.49 -2.27
CA ALA A 64 15.02 -0.36 -1.46
C ALA A 64 16.41 0.27 -1.33
N GLY A 65 16.94 0.28 -0.11
CA GLY A 65 18.33 0.58 0.20
C GLY A 65 19.25 -0.59 -0.13
N THR A 66 20.55 -0.32 -0.19
CA THR A 66 21.58 -1.35 -0.42
C THR A 66 21.69 -2.35 0.73
N ASP A 67 21.18 -1.99 1.91
CA ASP A 67 21.09 -2.80 3.12
C ASP A 67 19.79 -3.63 3.21
N GLY A 68 18.94 -3.59 2.17
CA GLY A 68 17.65 -4.27 2.15
C GLY A 68 16.56 -3.56 2.96
N SER A 69 16.80 -2.32 3.39
CA SER A 69 15.78 -1.47 4.00
C SER A 69 14.87 -0.83 2.94
N TYR A 70 13.70 -0.35 3.34
CA TYR A 70 12.74 0.34 2.49
C TYR A 70 12.44 1.72 3.06
N ARG A 71 12.32 2.71 2.18
CA ARG A 71 11.90 4.06 2.56
C ARG A 71 10.90 4.64 1.58
N TYR A 72 10.05 5.53 2.08
CA TYR A 72 9.18 6.36 1.25
C TYR A 72 10.03 7.24 0.33
N SER A 73 9.79 7.16 -0.98
CA SER A 73 10.55 7.88 -2.00
C SER A 73 9.76 7.86 -3.31
N PRO A 74 8.64 8.60 -3.40
CA PRO A 74 7.84 8.66 -4.62
C PRO A 74 8.68 9.19 -5.79
N VAL A 75 8.58 8.52 -6.93
CA VAL A 75 9.40 8.85 -8.12
C VAL A 75 8.97 10.13 -8.81
N THR A 76 7.77 10.65 -8.51
CA THR A 76 7.29 11.95 -9.01
C THR A 76 6.62 12.78 -7.89
N PRO A 77 6.64 14.12 -8.00
CA PRO A 77 5.91 15.00 -7.09
C PRO A 77 4.40 14.76 -7.07
N ASP A 78 3.81 14.33 -8.20
CA ASP A 78 2.38 14.02 -8.28
C ASP A 78 2.00 12.80 -7.42
N LEU A 79 2.84 11.76 -7.42
CA LEU A 79 2.63 10.62 -6.53
C LEU A 79 2.70 11.05 -5.06
N ASP A 80 3.64 11.93 -4.69
CA ASP A 80 3.69 12.47 -3.34
C ASP A 80 2.40 13.22 -2.99
N ARG A 81 1.95 14.14 -3.85
CA ARG A 81 0.69 14.87 -3.67
C ARG A 81 -0.50 13.93 -3.46
N LEU A 82 -0.59 12.85 -4.25
CA LEU A 82 -1.65 11.85 -4.13
C LEU A 82 -1.58 11.08 -2.81
N VAL A 83 -0.38 10.75 -2.32
CA VAL A 83 -0.17 10.12 -1.01
C VAL A 83 -0.58 11.07 0.12
N GLN A 84 -0.21 12.35 0.04
CA GLN A 84 -0.62 13.37 1.03
C GLN A 84 -2.14 13.54 1.06
N GLN A 85 -2.79 13.53 -0.11
CA GLN A 85 -4.24 13.59 -0.21
C GLN A 85 -4.90 12.33 0.34
N LEU A 86 -4.35 11.15 0.02
CA LEU A 86 -4.79 9.87 0.55
C LEU A 86 -4.74 9.88 2.08
N GLU A 87 -3.64 10.34 2.67
CA GLU A 87 -3.50 10.39 4.13
C GLU A 87 -4.62 11.20 4.79
N ARG A 88 -4.91 12.39 4.25
CA ARG A 88 -5.98 13.26 4.76
C ARG A 88 -7.34 12.58 4.67
N VAL A 89 -7.68 12.06 3.49
CA VAL A 89 -8.99 11.43 3.23
C VAL A 89 -9.15 10.14 4.05
N TYR A 90 -8.10 9.33 4.18
CA TYR A 90 -8.13 8.08 4.93
C TYR A 90 -8.28 8.32 6.44
N ARG A 91 -7.66 9.38 6.96
CA ARG A 91 -7.81 9.81 8.36
C ARG A 91 -9.22 10.28 8.67
N GLU A 92 -9.81 11.09 7.79
CA GLU A 92 -11.16 11.65 8.03
C GLU A 92 -12.29 10.67 7.70
N ARG A 93 -12.11 9.86 6.66
CA ARG A 93 -13.17 9.05 6.03
C ARG A 93 -12.64 7.69 5.58
N PRO A 94 -12.12 6.84 6.48
CA PRO A 94 -11.51 5.56 6.12
C PRO A 94 -12.48 4.67 5.34
N SER A 95 -13.76 4.65 5.74
CA SER A 95 -14.82 3.89 5.05
C SER A 95 -15.03 4.30 3.60
N THR A 96 -14.77 5.57 3.25
CA THR A 96 -14.89 6.05 1.85
C THR A 96 -13.77 5.49 0.99
N VAL A 97 -12.54 5.44 1.53
CA VAL A 97 -11.38 4.87 0.85
C VAL A 97 -11.53 3.36 0.72
N THR A 98 -11.93 2.67 1.79
CA THR A 98 -12.20 1.22 1.76
C THR A 98 -13.29 0.88 0.74
N LYS A 99 -14.39 1.65 0.69
CA LYS A 99 -15.42 1.46 -0.34
C LYS A 99 -14.84 1.64 -1.74
N ALA A 100 -14.07 2.69 -1.98
CA ALA A 100 -13.48 2.95 -3.30
C ALA A 100 -12.50 1.86 -3.73
N LEU A 101 -11.74 1.30 -2.79
CA LEU A 101 -10.84 0.17 -3.02
C LEU A 101 -11.58 -1.08 -3.54
N PHE A 102 -12.81 -1.30 -3.06
CA PHE A 102 -13.65 -2.45 -3.44
C PHE A 102 -14.73 -2.12 -4.49
N SER A 103 -14.82 -0.87 -4.94
CA SER A 103 -15.83 -0.42 -5.90
C SER A 103 -15.25 -0.42 -7.31
N SER A 104 -15.30 -1.56 -8.00
CA SER A 104 -15.13 -1.64 -9.45
C SER A 104 -16.42 -2.16 -10.10
N PRO A 105 -16.87 -1.62 -11.26
CA PRO A 105 -18.10 -2.06 -11.93
C PRO A 105 -18.03 -3.47 -12.56
N THR A 106 -16.87 -4.10 -12.64
CA THR A 106 -16.73 -5.48 -13.14
C THR A 106 -15.42 -6.05 -12.60
N ASP A 107 -15.46 -6.84 -11.52
CA ASP A 107 -14.93 -8.20 -11.56
C ASP A 107 -15.08 -8.90 -10.21
N LYS A 108 -15.94 -9.90 -10.26
CA LYS A 108 -16.04 -11.10 -9.43
C LYS A 108 -14.76 -11.39 -8.60
N LEU A 109 -14.92 -11.40 -7.28
CA LEU A 109 -14.62 -12.60 -6.48
C LEU A 109 -13.21 -13.24 -6.60
N SER A 110 -12.12 -12.50 -6.89
CA SER A 110 -10.78 -13.12 -6.96
C SER A 110 -9.90 -12.95 -5.71
N THR A 111 -10.02 -11.88 -4.92
CA THR A 111 -9.03 -11.63 -3.85
C THR A 111 -9.21 -12.51 -2.60
N PHE A 112 -10.40 -13.07 -2.37
CA PHE A 112 -10.60 -14.03 -1.26
C PHE A 112 -10.11 -15.45 -1.59
N ALA A 113 -9.93 -15.81 -2.86
CA ALA A 113 -9.52 -17.17 -3.24
C ALA A 113 -8.00 -17.36 -3.27
N ASP A 114 -7.22 -16.29 -3.49
CA ASP A 114 -5.76 -16.39 -3.56
C ASP A 114 -5.08 -16.39 -2.19
N ALA A 115 -5.74 -15.89 -1.14
CA ALA A 115 -5.23 -15.94 0.24
C ALA A 115 -5.24 -17.35 0.87
N PHE A 116 -5.90 -18.34 0.25
CA PHE A 116 -6.04 -19.70 0.78
C PHE A 116 -5.41 -20.79 -0.10
N ARG A 117 -4.70 -20.45 -1.17
CA ARG A 117 -3.95 -21.44 -1.96
C ARG A 117 -2.56 -21.71 -1.36
N LEU A 118 -2.55 -22.16 -0.11
CA LEU A 118 -1.47 -23.01 0.42
C LEU A 118 -1.68 -24.40 -0.17
N LYS A 119 -1.19 -24.63 -1.39
CA LYS A 119 -1.01 -25.99 -1.91
C LYS A 119 0.33 -26.53 -1.44
N LYS A 120 0.19 -27.52 -0.57
CA LYS A 120 1.09 -28.63 -0.26
C LYS A 120 1.93 -29.05 -1.48
N ASP A 121 3.24 -29.03 -1.31
CA ASP A 121 4.15 -30.17 -1.50
C ASP A 121 5.37 -30.00 -0.60
#